data_AF-A0A094FQX0-F1
#
_entry.id   AF-A0A094FQX0-F1
#
_cell.length_a   1.000
_cell.length_b   1.000
_cell.length_c   1.000
_cell.angle_alpha   90.00
_cell.angle_beta   90.00
_cell.angle_gamma   90.00
#
_symmetry.space_group_name_H-M   'P 1'
#
loop_
_entity.id
_entity.type
_entity.pdbx_description
1 polymer ?
#
loop_
_entity_poly.entity_id
_entity_poly.type
_entity_poly.pdbx_seq_one_letter_code
_entity_poly.pdbx_strand_id
1 'polypeptide(L)'
;MGEITTSLRQVEQDPNDLFIGSINRQHLLDIVFEGHPPGGPFATVKQFNDWFSRLPWLRFPNSEDIQDPYRTFLPDTGTIKLTHGDLHQGNIIVSSTGPPRVLVIVDWAHSGWYPDYWEYCKASYTCSFDGDWRNRWIPIFLEPRPEVHEIFAEYTRALGARARRYIYSVGGVALKISPGLKGALMAIAIHVHIKITRD
;
A
#
# COMPACT_ATOMS: atom_id res chain seq x y z
N MET A 1 1.08 -18.39 -1.50
CA MET A 1 0.98 -16.93 -1.66
C MET A 1 -0.43 -16.49 -2.04
N GLY A 2 -1.12 -17.13 -2.98
CA GLY A 2 -2.39 -16.64 -3.53
C GLY A 2 -3.56 -16.43 -2.54
N GLU A 3 -4.01 -17.45 -1.82
CA GLU A 3 -5.39 -17.44 -1.27
C GLU A 3 -5.76 -16.22 -0.42
N ILE A 4 -5.01 -15.85 0.63
CA ILE A 4 -5.44 -14.74 1.52
C ILE A 4 -5.31 -13.36 0.86
N THR A 5 -4.21 -13.08 0.16
CA THR A 5 -4.03 -11.79 -0.53
C THR A 5 -4.99 -11.68 -1.73
N THR A 6 -5.25 -12.78 -2.44
CA THR A 6 -6.24 -12.83 -3.51
C THR A 6 -7.66 -12.67 -2.96
N SER A 7 -8.00 -13.33 -1.84
CA SER A 7 -9.31 -13.18 -1.19
C SER A 7 -9.56 -11.75 -0.72
N LEU A 8 -8.54 -11.04 -0.22
CA LEU A 8 -8.69 -9.63 0.12
C LEU A 8 -9.03 -8.77 -1.11
N ARG A 9 -8.39 -9.04 -2.25
CA ARG A 9 -8.65 -8.32 -3.51
C ARG A 9 -10.00 -8.67 -4.15
N GLN A 10 -10.63 -9.76 -3.70
CA GLN A 10 -11.98 -10.16 -4.07
C GLN A 10 -13.06 -9.52 -3.18
N VAL A 11 -12.70 -8.84 -2.09
CA VAL A 11 -13.66 -8.05 -1.32
C VAL A 11 -14.05 -6.83 -2.17
N GLU A 12 -15.32 -6.76 -2.53
CA GLU A 12 -15.88 -5.72 -3.39
C GLU A 12 -17.00 -4.99 -2.64
N GLN A 13 -17.14 -3.70 -2.94
CA GLN A 13 -18.30 -2.92 -2.52
C GLN A 13 -19.52 -3.31 -3.36
N ASP A 14 -20.70 -2.89 -2.93
CA ASP A 14 -21.87 -2.88 -3.81
C ASP A 14 -21.53 -2.04 -5.06
N PRO A 15 -21.63 -2.61 -6.28
CA PRO A 15 -21.36 -1.88 -7.52
C PRO A 15 -22.20 -0.60 -7.69
N ASN A 16 -23.33 -0.49 -6.98
CA ASN A 16 -24.21 0.68 -7.00
C ASN A 16 -23.91 1.72 -5.90
N ASP A 17 -23.01 1.41 -4.96
CA ASP A 17 -22.61 2.30 -3.85
C ASP A 17 -21.09 2.30 -3.67
N LEU A 18 -20.37 2.59 -4.75
CA LEU A 18 -18.92 2.72 -4.72
C LEU A 18 -18.49 4.02 -4.04
N PHE A 19 -17.52 3.93 -3.12
CA PHE A 19 -16.88 5.08 -2.52
C PHE A 19 -15.41 4.84 -2.17
N ILE A 20 -14.62 5.92 -2.11
CA ILE A 20 -13.26 5.96 -1.55
C ILE A 20 -13.35 6.61 -0.18
N GLY A 21 -12.98 5.89 0.87
CA GLY A 21 -13.20 6.29 2.26
C GLY A 21 -12.73 5.20 3.23
N SER A 22 -12.86 5.43 4.53
CA SER A 22 -12.67 4.36 5.52
C SER A 22 -13.71 3.25 5.35
N ILE A 23 -13.49 2.08 5.98
CA ILE A 23 -14.42 0.94 5.90
C ILE A 23 -15.86 1.31 6.29
N ASN A 24 -16.03 2.24 7.24
CA ASN A 24 -17.33 2.74 7.70
C ASN A 24 -17.82 4.00 6.96
N ARG A 25 -17.33 4.24 5.72
CA ARG A 25 -17.75 5.34 4.84
C ARG A 25 -17.50 6.74 5.43
N GLN A 26 -16.44 6.88 6.23
CA GLN A 26 -15.95 8.14 6.78
C GLN A 26 -14.71 8.61 6.02
N HIS A 27 -14.07 9.66 6.55
CA HIS A 27 -12.82 10.17 6.01
C HIS A 27 -11.69 9.12 6.05
N LEU A 28 -10.73 9.28 5.17
CA LEU A 28 -9.57 8.40 5.03
C LEU A 28 -8.68 8.46 6.28
N LEU A 29 -8.18 7.29 6.70
CA LEU A 29 -7.40 7.11 7.93
C LEU A 29 -5.91 6.78 7.68
N ASP A 30 -5.48 6.75 6.41
CA ASP A 30 -4.08 6.50 6.11
C ASP A 30 -3.20 7.64 6.68
N ILE A 31 -2.15 7.26 7.41
CA ILE A 31 -1.19 8.17 8.02
C ILE A 31 -0.56 9.17 7.05
N VAL A 32 -0.58 8.90 5.73
CA VAL A 32 -0.17 9.87 4.70
C VAL A 32 -0.94 11.20 4.81
N PHE A 33 -2.18 11.17 5.30
CA PHE A 33 -3.02 12.34 5.44
C PHE A 33 -3.03 12.93 6.86
N GLU A 34 -2.24 12.37 7.79
CA GLU A 34 -2.18 12.87 9.16
C GLU A 34 -1.74 14.34 9.19
N GLY A 35 -2.50 15.18 9.90
CA GLY A 35 -2.25 16.62 9.98
C GLY A 35 -2.77 17.45 8.80
N HIS A 36 -3.44 16.82 7.82
CA HIS A 36 -4.06 17.50 6.67
C HIS A 36 -5.59 17.54 6.80
N PRO A 37 -6.29 18.42 6.06
CA PRO A 37 -7.75 18.43 6.05
C PRO A 37 -8.33 17.06 5.68
N PRO A 38 -9.37 16.56 6.39
CA PRO A 38 -9.92 15.25 6.13
C PRO A 38 -10.49 15.15 4.71
N GLY A 39 -10.28 14.01 4.07
CA GLY A 39 -10.80 13.70 2.73
C GLY A 39 -11.73 12.51 2.74
N GLY A 40 -12.73 12.55 1.87
CA GLY A 40 -13.69 11.48 1.64
C GLY A 40 -14.96 11.57 2.51
N PRO A 41 -15.96 10.71 2.22
CA PRO A 41 -15.96 9.73 1.14
C PRO A 41 -16.04 10.39 -0.25
N PHE A 42 -15.29 9.89 -1.21
CA PHE A 42 -15.34 10.32 -2.61
C PHE A 42 -16.09 9.30 -3.46
N ALA A 43 -16.85 9.76 -4.45
CA ALA A 43 -17.60 8.86 -5.34
C ALA A 43 -16.73 8.29 -6.46
N THR A 44 -15.62 8.95 -6.81
CA THR A 44 -14.77 8.55 -7.94
C THR A 44 -13.29 8.66 -7.63
N VAL A 45 -12.47 7.85 -8.33
CA VAL A 45 -11.00 7.92 -8.30
C VAL A 45 -10.52 9.33 -8.68
N LYS A 46 -11.17 9.96 -9.67
CA LYS A 46 -10.89 11.35 -10.04
C LYS A 46 -11.03 12.33 -8.88
N GLN A 47 -12.16 12.30 -8.16
CA GLN A 47 -12.40 13.20 -7.02
C GLN A 47 -11.36 13.01 -5.92
N PHE A 48 -11.00 11.76 -5.64
CA PHE A 48 -9.92 11.44 -4.71
C PHE A 48 -8.57 12.00 -5.19
N ASN A 49 -8.20 11.77 -6.45
CA ASN A 49 -6.92 12.25 -6.99
C ASN A 49 -6.85 13.79 -7.04
N ASP A 50 -7.95 14.47 -7.39
CA ASP A 50 -8.06 15.93 -7.36
C ASP A 50 -7.84 16.47 -5.94
N TRP A 51 -8.45 15.83 -4.93
CA TRP A 51 -8.23 16.19 -3.53
C TRP A 51 -6.79 15.90 -3.08
N PHE A 52 -6.27 14.70 -3.35
CA PHE A 52 -4.94 14.24 -2.93
C PHE A 52 -3.83 15.13 -3.48
N SER A 53 -3.89 15.45 -4.78
CA SER A 53 -2.87 16.29 -5.43
C SER A 53 -2.91 17.74 -4.98
N ARG A 54 -4.06 18.22 -4.46
CA ARG A 54 -4.19 19.58 -3.90
C ARG A 54 -3.47 19.73 -2.55
N LEU A 55 -3.40 18.67 -1.74
CA LEU A 55 -2.93 18.74 -0.36
C LEU A 55 -1.52 19.38 -0.21
N PRO A 56 -0.50 19.03 -1.03
CA PRO A 56 0.83 19.64 -0.93
C PRO A 56 0.86 21.16 -1.13
N TRP A 57 -0.11 21.69 -1.86
CA TRP A 57 -0.18 23.09 -2.23
C TRP A 57 -0.84 23.96 -1.15
N LEU A 58 -1.63 23.38 -0.25
CA LEU A 58 -2.42 24.12 0.76
C LEU A 58 -1.59 24.99 1.71
N ARG A 59 -0.30 24.72 1.83
CA ARG A 59 0.64 25.55 2.62
C ARG A 59 0.95 26.91 1.96
N PHE A 60 0.58 27.12 0.70
CA PHE A 60 0.86 28.35 -0.03
C PHE A 60 -0.35 29.30 -0.02
N PRO A 61 -0.16 30.61 0.23
CA PRO A 61 -1.25 31.58 0.35
C PRO A 61 -2.20 31.69 -0.86
N ASN A 62 -1.74 31.33 -2.06
CA ASN A 62 -2.53 31.36 -3.31
C ASN A 62 -2.63 29.96 -3.94
N SER A 63 -2.80 28.92 -3.10
CA SER A 63 -2.80 27.53 -3.55
C SER A 63 -3.85 27.21 -4.63
N GLU A 64 -4.97 27.92 -4.65
CA GLU A 64 -6.04 27.75 -5.64
C GLU A 64 -5.62 28.17 -7.07
N ASP A 65 -4.62 29.04 -7.22
CA ASP A 65 -4.07 29.44 -8.52
C ASP A 65 -2.96 28.51 -9.01
N ILE A 66 -2.49 27.58 -8.16
CA ILE A 66 -1.39 26.68 -8.50
C ILE A 66 -1.95 25.53 -9.34
N GLN A 67 -1.60 25.54 -10.63
CA GLN A 67 -1.81 24.39 -11.49
C GLN A 67 -0.77 23.31 -11.15
N ASP A 68 -1.25 22.17 -10.65
CA ASP A 68 -0.41 21.03 -10.35
C ASP A 68 0.10 20.35 -11.64
N PRO A 69 1.41 20.38 -11.93
CA PRO A 69 1.96 19.79 -13.14
C PRO A 69 1.93 18.25 -13.12
N TYR A 70 1.78 17.62 -11.94
CA TYR A 70 1.85 16.18 -11.78
C TYR A 70 0.46 15.51 -11.69
N ARG A 71 -0.62 16.30 -11.57
CA ARG A 71 -1.98 15.78 -11.37
C ARG A 71 -2.42 14.82 -12.48
N THR A 72 -2.06 15.11 -13.74
CA THR A 72 -2.45 14.32 -14.91
C THR A 72 -1.80 12.95 -14.97
N PHE A 73 -0.74 12.70 -14.19
CA PHE A 73 -0.07 11.40 -14.13
C PHE A 73 -0.76 10.41 -13.17
N LEU A 74 -1.68 10.88 -12.31
CA LEU A 74 -2.54 9.99 -11.54
C LEU A 74 -3.71 9.50 -12.40
N PRO A 75 -3.96 8.18 -12.49
CA PRO A 75 -5.05 7.66 -13.31
C PRO A 75 -6.40 7.96 -12.67
N ASP A 76 -7.27 8.65 -13.40
CA ASP A 76 -8.65 8.97 -12.98
C ASP A 76 -9.61 7.80 -13.16
N THR A 77 -9.16 6.76 -13.86
CA THR A 77 -9.84 5.50 -14.09
C THR A 77 -9.18 4.39 -13.29
N GLY A 78 -9.93 3.33 -12.99
CA GLY A 78 -9.46 2.22 -12.19
C GLY A 78 -10.57 1.69 -11.30
N THR A 79 -10.27 0.61 -10.58
CA THR A 79 -11.21 0.03 -9.61
C THR A 79 -10.95 0.56 -8.22
N ILE A 80 -11.99 0.61 -7.39
CA ILE A 80 -11.85 0.89 -5.96
C ILE A 80 -11.70 -0.46 -5.26
N LYS A 81 -10.64 -0.61 -4.46
CA LYS A 81 -10.29 -1.85 -3.79
C LYS A 81 -10.09 -1.60 -2.30
N LEU A 82 -10.42 -2.61 -1.49
CA LEU A 82 -10.02 -2.62 -0.09
C LEU A 82 -8.50 -2.72 -0.04
N THR A 83 -7.86 -1.80 0.66
CA THR A 83 -6.43 -1.76 0.90
C THR A 83 -6.14 -1.95 2.37
N HIS A 84 -4.99 -2.57 2.65
CA HIS A 84 -4.43 -2.67 3.99
C HIS A 84 -3.83 -1.32 4.43
N GLY A 85 -3.19 -0.60 3.50
CA GLY A 85 -2.58 0.71 3.78
C GLY A 85 -1.22 0.65 4.49
N ASP A 86 -0.83 -0.50 5.06
CA ASP A 86 0.52 -0.73 5.62
C ASP A 86 1.03 -2.16 5.40
N LEU A 87 0.93 -2.68 4.18
CA LEU A 87 1.27 -4.08 3.88
C LEU A 87 2.78 -4.31 3.76
N HIS A 88 3.45 -4.39 4.91
CA HIS A 88 4.85 -4.80 5.01
C HIS A 88 4.99 -6.23 5.54
N GLN A 89 6.13 -6.89 5.28
CA GLN A 89 6.39 -8.27 5.69
C GLN A 89 6.22 -8.57 7.19
N GLY A 90 6.31 -7.54 8.04
CA GLY A 90 6.13 -7.67 9.50
C GLY A 90 4.66 -7.76 9.93
N ASN A 91 3.74 -7.32 9.06
CA ASN A 91 2.30 -7.40 9.24
C ASN A 91 1.71 -8.69 8.66
N ILE A 92 2.56 -9.63 8.22
CA ILE A 92 2.15 -10.92 7.63
C ILE A 92 2.68 -12.04 8.52
N ILE A 93 1.76 -12.77 9.14
CA ILE A 93 2.09 -13.96 9.93
C ILE A 93 2.04 -15.17 9.01
N VAL A 94 3.12 -15.96 9.02
CA VAL A 94 3.27 -17.19 8.24
C VAL A 94 3.34 -18.42 9.13
N SER A 95 2.99 -19.58 8.60
CA SER A 95 3.07 -20.85 9.32
C SER A 95 4.48 -21.13 9.82
N SER A 96 4.60 -21.54 11.09
CA SER A 96 5.86 -21.94 11.71
C SER A 96 6.23 -23.40 11.44
N THR A 97 5.27 -24.21 10.99
CA THR A 97 5.42 -25.63 10.67
C THR A 97 4.79 -25.95 9.32
N GLY A 98 5.33 -26.97 8.63
CA GLY A 98 4.87 -27.37 7.30
C GLY A 98 5.22 -26.38 6.18
N PRO A 99 4.60 -26.50 4.99
CA PRO A 99 4.83 -25.57 3.89
C PRO A 99 4.46 -24.15 4.29
N PRO A 100 5.25 -23.13 3.91
CA PRO A 100 4.95 -21.74 4.22
C PRO A 100 3.60 -21.31 3.66
N ARG A 101 2.72 -20.84 4.55
CA ARG A 101 1.39 -20.31 4.22
C ARG A 101 1.19 -19.02 4.99
N VAL A 102 0.57 -18.03 4.37
CA VAL A 102 0.07 -16.85 5.10
C VAL A 102 -1.05 -17.34 6.00
N LEU A 103 -0.97 -17.04 7.29
CA LEU A 103 -2.00 -17.37 8.28
C LEU A 103 -2.92 -16.19 8.51
N VAL A 104 -2.35 -14.99 8.66
CA VAL A 104 -3.11 -13.77 8.92
C VAL A 104 -2.31 -12.53 8.50
N ILE A 105 -3.04 -11.49 8.08
CA ILE A 105 -2.53 -10.13 7.90
C ILE A 105 -3.05 -9.30 9.08
N VAL A 106 -2.18 -8.56 9.75
CA VAL A 106 -2.48 -7.78 10.97
C VAL A 106 -2.16 -6.30 10.78
N ASP A 107 -2.59 -5.46 11.73
CA ASP A 107 -2.36 -4.00 11.72
C ASP A 107 -3.11 -3.24 10.61
N TRP A 108 -4.44 -3.36 10.63
CA TRP A 108 -5.37 -2.77 9.65
C TRP A 108 -5.72 -1.30 9.93
N ALA A 109 -4.96 -0.59 10.77
CA ALA A 109 -5.30 0.75 11.22
C ALA A 109 -5.42 1.78 10.08
N HIS A 110 -4.70 1.56 8.97
CA HIS A 110 -4.70 2.43 7.80
C HIS A 110 -5.57 1.91 6.65
N SER A 111 -6.35 0.85 6.90
CA SER A 111 -7.16 0.22 5.88
C SER A 111 -8.34 1.08 5.44
N GLY A 112 -8.77 0.87 4.21
CA GLY A 112 -9.91 1.56 3.65
C GLY A 112 -10.11 1.23 2.18
N TRP A 113 -11.09 1.88 1.57
CA TRP A 113 -11.36 1.79 0.16
C TRP A 113 -10.59 2.88 -0.58
N TYR A 114 -9.69 2.47 -1.47
CA TYR A 114 -8.81 3.37 -2.22
C TYR A 114 -8.76 2.96 -3.69
N PRO A 115 -8.23 3.82 -4.59
CA PRO A 115 -7.87 3.40 -5.94
C PRO A 115 -6.95 2.17 -5.93
N ASP A 116 -7.11 1.28 -6.90
CA ASP A 116 -6.36 0.01 -6.98
C ASP A 116 -4.82 0.17 -6.95
N TYR A 117 -4.29 1.29 -7.44
CA TYR A 117 -2.86 1.61 -7.39
C TYR A 117 -2.33 1.86 -5.97
N TRP A 118 -3.19 2.24 -5.01
CA TRP A 118 -2.78 2.75 -3.70
C TRP A 118 -1.97 1.73 -2.89
N GLU A 119 -2.38 0.46 -2.88
CA GLU A 119 -1.67 -0.59 -2.13
C GLU A 119 -0.26 -0.83 -2.66
N TYR A 120 -0.09 -0.90 -3.99
CA TYR A 120 1.24 -1.05 -4.59
C TYR A 120 2.13 0.15 -4.22
N CYS A 121 1.57 1.36 -4.34
CA CYS A 121 2.31 2.58 -4.06
C CYS A 121 2.73 2.63 -2.58
N LYS A 122 1.81 2.37 -1.66
CA LYS A 122 2.07 2.33 -0.22
C LYS A 122 3.08 1.26 0.16
N ALA A 123 2.88 0.01 -0.26
CA ALA A 123 3.78 -1.09 0.05
C ALA A 123 5.20 -0.84 -0.49
N SER A 124 5.32 -0.24 -1.67
CA SER A 124 6.61 0.09 -2.30
C SER A 124 7.29 1.32 -1.67
N TYR A 125 6.50 2.27 -1.16
CA TYR A 125 6.99 3.50 -0.53
C TYR A 125 7.57 3.26 0.87
N THR A 126 7.01 2.32 1.65
CA THR A 126 7.39 2.08 3.06
C THR A 126 8.51 1.05 3.25
N CYS A 127 9.13 0.56 2.18
CA CYS A 127 10.22 -0.43 2.23
C CYS A 127 11.52 0.07 1.61
N SER A 128 12.62 -0.66 1.85
CA SER A 128 13.92 -0.33 1.25
C SER A 128 13.86 -0.40 -0.27
N PHE A 129 14.41 0.60 -0.95
CA PHE A 129 14.40 0.69 -2.41
C PHE A 129 15.11 -0.51 -3.07
N ASP A 130 16.21 -0.96 -2.48
CA ASP A 130 17.02 -2.10 -2.91
C ASP A 130 16.60 -3.43 -2.26
N GLY A 131 15.57 -3.41 -1.40
CA GLY A 131 15.17 -4.57 -0.62
C GLY A 131 14.43 -5.63 -1.43
N ASP A 132 14.62 -6.89 -1.06
CA ASP A 132 13.91 -8.04 -1.65
C ASP A 132 12.38 -7.89 -1.56
N TRP A 133 11.88 -7.28 -0.48
CA TRP A 133 10.44 -7.02 -0.31
C TRP A 133 9.88 -6.23 -1.50
N ARG A 134 10.55 -5.13 -1.87
CA ARG A 134 10.14 -4.27 -2.98
C ARG A 134 10.34 -4.93 -4.33
N ASN A 135 11.52 -5.47 -4.55
CA ASN A 135 11.97 -5.83 -5.90
C ASN A 135 11.60 -7.26 -6.31
N ARG A 136 11.29 -8.13 -5.34
CA ARG A 136 10.98 -9.54 -5.59
C ARG A 136 9.59 -9.91 -5.12
N TRP A 137 9.18 -9.44 -3.94
CA TRP A 137 7.97 -9.95 -3.29
C TRP A 137 6.71 -9.19 -3.67
N ILE A 138 6.69 -7.86 -3.55
CA ILE A 138 5.53 -7.04 -3.91
C ILE A 138 5.00 -7.36 -5.32
N PRO A 139 5.84 -7.44 -6.38
CA PRO A 139 5.38 -7.72 -7.74
C PRO A 139 4.67 -9.07 -7.92
N ILE A 140 4.83 -10.02 -6.99
CA ILE A 140 4.20 -11.34 -7.08
C ILE A 140 2.70 -11.26 -6.76
N PHE A 141 2.27 -10.31 -5.93
CA PHE A 141 0.88 -10.23 -5.43
C PHE A 141 0.23 -8.86 -5.61
N LEU A 142 0.97 -7.87 -6.09
CA LEU A 142 0.48 -6.55 -6.47
C LEU A 142 0.98 -6.20 -7.86
N GLU A 143 0.06 -5.81 -8.74
CA GLU A 143 0.39 -5.32 -10.07
C GLU A 143 1.37 -4.13 -9.98
N PRO A 144 2.55 -4.20 -10.60
CA PRO A 144 3.50 -3.09 -10.57
C PRO A 144 2.94 -1.83 -11.21
N ARG A 145 3.02 -0.71 -10.49
CA ARG A 145 2.63 0.64 -10.97
C ARG A 145 3.76 1.66 -10.76
N PRO A 146 4.96 1.46 -11.36
CA PRO A 146 6.14 2.28 -11.05
C PRO A 146 5.93 3.78 -11.35
N GLU A 147 5.29 4.11 -12.47
CA GLU A 147 5.02 5.49 -12.90
C GLU A 147 4.10 6.21 -11.91
N VAL A 148 2.99 5.56 -11.51
CA VAL A 148 2.05 6.11 -10.52
C VAL A 148 2.70 6.20 -9.14
N HIS A 149 3.53 5.22 -8.78
CA HIS A 149 4.27 5.21 -7.52
C HIS A 149 5.23 6.40 -7.40
N GLU A 150 5.91 6.82 -8.48
CA GLU A 150 6.79 7.99 -8.45
C GLU A 150 6.02 9.26 -8.06
N ILE A 151 4.89 9.51 -8.72
CA ILE A 151 4.02 10.67 -8.44
C ILE A 151 3.44 10.59 -7.03
N PHE A 152 2.94 9.41 -6.64
CA PHE A 152 2.50 9.15 -5.28
C PHE A 152 3.59 9.47 -4.24
N ALA A 153 4.83 9.05 -4.50
CA ALA A 153 5.95 9.25 -3.59
C ALA A 153 6.32 10.74 -3.45
N GLU A 154 6.24 11.51 -4.54
CA GLU A 154 6.43 12.96 -4.53
C GLU A 154 5.38 13.66 -3.67
N TYR A 155 4.08 13.38 -3.89
CA TYR A 155 3.02 13.95 -3.06
C TYR A 155 3.17 13.54 -1.60
N THR A 156 3.39 12.26 -1.33
CA THR A 156 3.56 11.73 0.03
C THR A 156 4.73 12.43 0.76
N ARG A 157 5.87 12.62 0.07
CA ARG A 157 7.01 13.35 0.61
C ARG A 157 6.67 14.82 0.88
N ALA A 158 5.94 15.46 -0.04
CA ALA A 158 5.55 16.86 0.10
C ALA A 158 4.54 17.09 1.24
N LEU A 159 3.76 16.08 1.60
CA LEU A 159 2.87 16.05 2.77
C LEU A 159 3.61 15.84 4.09
N GLY A 160 4.92 15.59 4.06
CA GLY A 160 5.73 15.34 5.25
C GLY A 160 5.54 13.94 5.84
N ALA A 161 4.74 13.09 5.19
CA ALA A 161 4.59 11.70 5.56
C ALA A 161 5.92 10.99 5.33
N ARG A 162 6.58 10.61 6.43
CA ARG A 162 7.82 9.86 6.35
C ARG A 162 7.46 8.39 6.18
N ALA A 163 7.97 7.74 5.12
CA ALA A 163 8.16 6.30 5.17
C ALA A 163 8.86 6.02 6.51
N ARG A 164 8.29 5.14 7.36
CA ARG A 164 8.87 4.80 8.66
C ARG A 164 10.37 4.63 8.43
N ARG A 165 11.16 5.59 8.94
CA ARG A 165 12.60 5.54 8.85
C ARG A 165 12.94 4.20 9.50
N TYR A 166 13.54 3.27 8.76
CA TYR A 166 14.09 2.05 9.32
C TYR A 166 15.20 2.46 10.31
N ILE A 167 14.79 2.85 11.52
CA ILE A 167 15.63 2.86 12.70
C ILE A 167 15.40 1.49 13.32
N TYR A 168 15.96 0.45 12.68
CA TYR A 168 16.55 -0.61 13.49
C TYR A 168 17.85 -0.04 14.05
N SER A 169 17.73 0.78 15.10
CA SER A 169 18.84 1.22 15.94
C SER A 169 18.37 1.20 17.38
N VAL A 170 18.58 0.05 17.99
CA VAL A 170 18.96 -0.17 19.40
C VAL A 170 18.06 0.47 20.46
N GLY A 171 17.00 -0.26 20.82
CA GLY A 171 16.31 -0.17 22.10
C GLY A 171 15.53 -1.46 22.28
N GLY A 172 16.10 -2.43 23.02
CA GLY A 172 15.75 -3.86 23.01
C GLY A 172 14.25 -4.14 23.00
N VAL A 173 13.74 -4.93 22.05
CA VAL A 173 13.94 -6.38 21.97
C VAL A 173 14.23 -6.76 20.51
N ALA A 174 15.42 -7.32 20.26
CA ALA A 174 15.68 -8.00 19.00
C ALA A 174 14.86 -9.30 18.99
N LEU A 175 13.73 -9.33 18.27
CA LEU A 175 13.21 -10.60 17.77
C LEU A 175 14.26 -11.11 16.78
N LYS A 176 15.13 -12.00 17.26
CA LYS A 176 16.06 -12.79 16.43
C LYS A 176 15.24 -13.36 15.28
N ILE A 177 15.44 -12.81 14.08
CA ILE A 177 15.00 -13.45 12.85
C ILE A 177 15.73 -14.78 12.82
N SER A 178 15.02 -15.85 13.17
CA SER A 178 15.60 -17.18 13.19
C SER A 178 16.06 -17.53 11.76
N PRO A 179 17.16 -18.27 11.59
CA PRO A 179 17.62 -18.73 10.28
C PRO A 179 16.51 -19.39 9.43
N GLY A 180 15.48 -19.94 10.10
CA GLY A 180 14.29 -20.50 9.48
C GLY A 180 13.40 -19.50 8.73
N LEU A 181 13.37 -18.20 9.09
CA LEU A 181 12.52 -17.21 8.40
C LEU A 181 13.08 -16.80 7.04
N LYS A 182 14.42 -16.74 6.91
CA LYS A 182 15.08 -16.61 5.60
C LYS A 182 14.81 -17.85 4.75
N GLY A 183 14.84 -19.04 5.36
CA GLY A 183 14.48 -20.29 4.70
C GLY A 183 13.02 -20.36 4.27
N ALA A 184 12.08 -19.84 5.06
CA ALA A 184 10.65 -19.80 4.74
C ALA A 184 10.36 -18.84 3.57
N LEU A 185 10.96 -17.64 3.57
CA LEU A 185 10.89 -16.72 2.43
C LEU A 185 11.51 -17.36 1.17
N MET A 186 12.65 -18.03 1.28
CA MET A 186 13.29 -18.71 0.14
C MET A 186 12.50 -19.94 -0.34
N ALA A 187 11.84 -20.67 0.56
CA ALA A 187 10.98 -21.82 0.24
C ALA A 187 9.66 -21.39 -0.42
N ILE A 188 9.10 -20.23 -0.04
CA ILE A 188 8.00 -19.59 -0.77
C ILE A 188 8.44 -19.29 -2.21
N ALA A 189 9.69 -18.82 -2.42
CA ALA A 189 10.20 -18.52 -3.77
C ALA A 189 10.42 -19.77 -4.63
N ILE A 190 11.00 -20.84 -4.07
CA ILE A 190 11.29 -22.08 -4.82
C ILE A 190 9.99 -22.76 -5.28
N HIS A 191 8.94 -22.76 -4.45
CA HIS A 191 7.67 -23.38 -4.82
C HIS A 191 6.90 -22.59 -5.89
N VAL A 192 7.10 -21.26 -5.96
CA VAL A 192 6.51 -20.39 -6.99
C VAL A 192 7.22 -20.57 -8.34
N HIS A 193 8.55 -20.72 -8.37
CA HIS A 193 9.30 -20.92 -9.61
C HIS A 193 9.04 -22.28 -10.27
N ILE A 194 8.78 -23.33 -9.48
CA ILE A 194 8.44 -24.69 -9.99
C ILE A 194 7.02 -24.74 -10.60
N LYS A 195 6.08 -23.88 -10.15
CA LYS A 195 4.73 -23.80 -10.72
C LYS A 195 4.67 -23.02 -12.03
N ILE A 196 5.47 -21.96 -12.18
CA ILE A 196 5.47 -21.11 -13.39
C ILE A 196 6.20 -21.78 -14.58
N THR A 197 7.08 -22.75 -14.32
CA THR A 197 7.87 -23.45 -15.36
C THR A 197 7.26 -24.79 -15.81
N ARG A 198 6.04 -25.12 -15.36
CA ARG A 198 5.37 -26.41 -15.66
C ARG A 198 4.00 -26.29 -16.35
N ASP A 199 3.60 -25.10 -16.77
CA ASP A 199 2.43 -24.87 -17.64
C ASP A 199 2.88 -24.37 -19.02
#